data_AF-A0A7S4QZM9-F1
#
_entry.id   AF-A0A7S4QZM9-F1
#
_cell.length_a   1.000
_cell.length_b   1.000
_cell.length_c   1.000
_cell.angle_alpha   90.00
_cell.angle_beta   90.00
_cell.angle_gamma   90.00
#
_symmetry.space_group_name_H-M   'P 1'
#
loop_
_entity.id
_entity.type
_entity.pdbx_description
1 polymer ?
#
loop_
_entity_poly.entity_id
_entity_poly.type
_entity_poly.pdbx_seq_one_letter_code
_entity_poly.pdbx_strand_id
1 'polypeptide(L)'
;MSDAKAPPSMSEIMTKASKKALSGGLAGMAAQAINVLALMWMRTIMNYQYRYGGGLVEVTKKLYAEGGIPRFYRGLAPGLIQAPVSRFGDTAANDGALAALEHTALPTAVKTMAASACAAGFRVFLMPIDAWKTTKQVEGKDGLKRLIEKTKKHPTALWQGAVGAMTATWVGHYPWFYTNNQLREVL
;
A
#
# COMPACT_ATOMS: atom_id res chain seq x y z
N MET A 1 39.88 11.94 20.17
CA MET A 1 40.43 11.02 19.16
C MET A 1 39.25 10.19 18.69
N SER A 2 38.78 10.45 17.47
CA SER A 2 37.55 9.89 16.92
C SER A 2 37.72 8.39 16.67
N ASP A 3 36.90 7.58 17.34
CA ASP A 3 36.66 6.19 16.96
C ASP A 3 35.95 6.18 15.60
N ALA A 4 36.72 6.28 14.52
CA ALA A 4 36.25 6.00 13.18
C ALA A 4 36.00 4.49 13.09
N LYS A 5 34.79 4.06 13.48
CA LYS A 5 34.29 2.72 13.19
C LYS A 5 34.53 2.45 11.71
N ALA A 6 35.20 1.34 11.41
CA ALA A 6 35.36 0.85 10.05
C ALA A 6 34.00 0.88 9.33
N PRO A 7 33.96 1.23 8.03
CA PRO A 7 32.71 1.23 7.29
C PRO A 7 32.05 -0.14 7.45
N PRO A 8 30.78 -0.18 7.87
CA PRO A 8 30.10 -1.44 8.16
C PRO A 8 30.15 -2.33 6.91
N SER A 9 30.42 -3.61 7.10
CA SER A 9 30.45 -4.55 5.99
C SER A 9 29.07 -4.62 5.32
N MET A 10 29.03 -4.94 4.03
CA MET A 10 27.77 -5.09 3.29
C MET A 10 26.80 -6.07 3.99
N SER A 11 27.34 -7.14 4.60
CA SER A 11 26.57 -8.11 5.36
C SER A 11 25.89 -7.51 6.60
N GLU A 12 26.60 -6.66 7.34
CA GLU A 12 26.07 -5.99 8.53
C GLU A 12 25.00 -4.96 8.16
N ILE A 13 25.21 -4.18 7.09
CA ILE A 13 24.23 -3.23 6.56
C ILE A 13 22.94 -3.96 6.18
N MET A 14 23.06 -5.05 5.42
CA MET A 14 21.92 -5.84 4.97
C MET A 14 21.17 -6.49 6.14
N THR A 15 21.90 -6.99 7.14
CA THR A 15 21.30 -7.60 8.33
C THR A 15 20.53 -6.57 9.15
N LYS A 16 21.12 -5.39 9.39
CA LYS A 16 20.48 -4.29 10.12
C LYS A 16 19.24 -3.78 9.37
N ALA A 17 19.36 -3.53 8.07
CA ALA A 17 18.29 -3.04 7.22
C ALA A 17 17.13 -4.04 7.17
N SER A 18 17.40 -5.33 6.99
CA SER A 18 16.38 -6.39 6.97
C SER A 18 15.64 -6.50 8.30
N LYS A 19 16.36 -6.44 9.43
CA LYS A 19 15.75 -6.48 10.76
C LYS A 19 14.82 -5.30 11.00
N LYS A 20 15.26 -4.07 10.67
CA LYS A 20 14.43 -2.87 10.78
C LYS A 20 13.23 -2.90 9.84
N ALA A 21 13.44 -3.29 8.59
CA ALA A 21 12.39 -3.42 7.59
C ALA A 21 11.29 -4.39 8.05
N LEU A 22 11.67 -5.56 8.61
CA LEU A 22 10.73 -6.53 9.16
C LEU A 22 9.97 -5.98 10.37
N SER A 23 10.67 -5.37 11.33
CA SER A 23 10.01 -4.85 12.54
C SER A 23 9.02 -3.73 12.24
N GLY A 24 9.40 -2.77 11.38
CA GLY A 24 8.52 -1.68 10.96
C GLY A 24 7.38 -2.17 10.06
N GLY A 25 7.69 -3.14 9.19
CA GLY A 25 6.74 -3.83 8.33
C GLY A 25 5.57 -4.46 9.10
N LEU A 26 5.87 -5.27 10.11
CA LEU A 26 4.86 -6.02 10.87
C LEU A 26 3.89 -5.11 11.63
N ALA A 27 4.39 -4.03 12.22
CA ALA A 27 3.54 -3.04 12.89
C ALA A 27 2.57 -2.37 11.90
N GLY A 28 3.07 -1.99 10.71
CA GLY A 28 2.25 -1.42 9.65
C GLY A 28 1.18 -2.39 9.14
N MET A 29 1.55 -3.66 8.97
CA MET A 29 0.62 -4.72 8.55
C MET A 29 -0.56 -4.88 9.51
N ALA A 30 -0.28 -4.99 10.82
CA ALA A 30 -1.30 -5.19 11.84
C ALA A 30 -2.30 -4.03 11.89
N ALA A 31 -1.79 -2.79 11.89
CA ALA A 31 -2.63 -1.59 11.88
C ALA A 31 -3.54 -1.55 10.65
N GLN A 32 -3.03 -1.93 9.49
CA GLN A 32 -3.78 -1.89 8.24
C GLN A 32 -4.83 -3.02 8.14
N ALA A 33 -4.61 -4.17 8.77
CA ALA A 33 -5.61 -5.24 8.86
C ALA A 33 -6.85 -4.79 9.65
N ILE A 34 -6.63 -4.14 10.80
CA ILE A 34 -7.71 -3.52 11.60
C ILE A 34 -8.46 -2.47 10.78
N ASN A 35 -7.72 -1.64 10.06
CA ASN A 35 -8.30 -0.59 9.21
C ASN A 35 -9.21 -1.16 8.11
N VAL A 36 -8.82 -2.28 7.47
CA VAL A 36 -9.68 -2.95 6.48
C VAL A 36 -10.97 -3.43 7.13
N LEU A 37 -10.89 -4.11 8.27
CA LEU A 37 -12.09 -4.63 8.95
C LEU A 37 -13.04 -3.50 9.37
N ALA A 38 -12.50 -2.39 9.87
CA ALA A 38 -13.29 -1.26 10.33
C ALA A 38 -13.89 -0.44 9.17
N LEU A 39 -13.11 -0.15 8.12
CA LEU A 39 -13.42 0.93 7.18
C LEU A 39 -13.65 0.47 5.73
N MET A 40 -13.63 -0.84 5.45
CA MET A 40 -13.81 -1.33 4.08
C MET A 40 -15.17 -0.96 3.49
N TRP A 41 -16.23 -0.83 4.30
CA TRP A 41 -17.55 -0.44 3.82
C TRP A 41 -17.55 0.93 3.11
N MET A 42 -16.81 1.90 3.65
CA MET A 42 -16.64 3.22 3.02
C MET A 42 -15.87 3.10 1.70
N ARG A 43 -14.80 2.29 1.68
CA ARG A 43 -14.01 2.05 0.46
C ARG A 43 -14.88 1.43 -0.64
N THR A 44 -15.81 0.56 -0.28
CA THR A 44 -16.74 -0.05 -1.23
C THR A 44 -17.69 0.99 -1.85
N ILE A 45 -18.24 1.90 -1.03
CA ILE A 45 -19.08 3.00 -1.53
C ILE A 45 -18.26 3.92 -2.45
N MET A 46 -17.07 4.36 -2.01
CA MET A 46 -16.21 5.23 -2.80
C MET A 46 -15.81 4.61 -4.13
N ASN A 47 -15.41 3.33 -4.14
CA ASN A 47 -15.02 2.66 -5.38
C ASN A 47 -16.19 2.53 -6.34
N TYR A 48 -17.41 2.29 -5.84
CA TYR A 48 -18.61 2.33 -6.66
C TYR A 48 -18.83 3.74 -7.26
N GLN A 49 -18.73 4.79 -6.43
CA GLN A 49 -18.87 6.18 -6.86
C GLN A 49 -17.83 6.57 -7.92
N TYR A 50 -16.58 6.11 -7.80
CA TYR A 50 -15.55 6.36 -8.82
C TYR A 50 -15.90 5.78 -10.19
N ARG A 51 -16.64 4.66 -10.23
CA ARG A 51 -17.02 4.01 -11.49
C ARG A 51 -18.31 4.55 -12.09
N TYR A 52 -19.32 4.77 -11.25
CA TYR A 52 -20.70 5.03 -11.67
C TYR A 52 -21.23 6.42 -11.26
N GLY A 53 -20.48 7.19 -10.47
CA GLY A 53 -20.94 8.44 -9.88
C GLY A 53 -21.95 8.22 -8.74
N GLY A 54 -22.68 9.30 -8.41
CA GLY A 54 -23.76 9.28 -7.42
C GLY A 54 -23.38 9.82 -6.03
N GLY A 55 -24.40 10.24 -5.28
CA GLY A 55 -24.23 10.77 -3.93
C GLY A 55 -23.97 9.68 -2.88
N LEU A 56 -23.36 10.04 -1.75
CA LEU A 56 -23.05 9.09 -0.67
C LEU A 56 -24.31 8.34 -0.18
N VAL A 57 -25.39 9.07 0.10
CA VAL A 57 -26.65 8.51 0.62
C VAL A 57 -27.32 7.61 -0.43
N GLU A 58 -27.33 8.05 -1.69
CA GLU A 58 -27.91 7.31 -2.80
C GLU A 58 -27.18 5.97 -3.01
N VAL A 59 -25.85 6.00 -3.15
CA VAL A 59 -25.04 4.80 -3.35
C VAL A 59 -25.12 3.88 -2.14
N THR A 60 -25.12 4.41 -0.92
CA THR A 60 -25.28 3.59 0.29
C THR A 60 -26.60 2.83 0.29
N LYS A 61 -27.72 3.51 0.00
CA LYS A 61 -29.04 2.87 -0.09
C LYS A 61 -29.07 1.82 -1.20
N LYS A 62 -28.49 2.13 -2.36
CA LYS A 62 -28.40 1.21 -3.49
C LYS A 62 -27.65 -0.07 -3.12
N LEU A 63 -26.43 0.06 -2.58
CA LEU A 63 -25.62 -1.07 -2.17
C LEU A 63 -26.29 -1.90 -1.06
N TYR A 64 -26.98 -1.23 -0.13
CA TYR A 64 -27.75 -1.93 0.89
C TYR A 64 -28.91 -2.74 0.28
N ALA A 65 -29.63 -2.18 -0.70
CA ALA A 65 -30.68 -2.90 -1.43
C ALA A 65 -30.15 -4.08 -2.26
N GLU A 66 -28.94 -3.99 -2.81
CA GLU A 66 -28.31 -5.06 -3.61
C GLU A 66 -27.94 -6.31 -2.80
N GLY A 67 -27.64 -6.17 -1.50
CA GLY A 67 -27.15 -7.32 -0.73
C GLY A 67 -26.86 -7.07 0.75
N GLY A 68 -27.49 -6.05 1.35
CA GLY A 68 -27.38 -5.70 2.76
C GLY A 68 -25.94 -5.43 3.22
N ILE A 69 -25.68 -5.67 4.50
CA ILE A 69 -24.36 -5.47 5.13
C ILE A 69 -23.24 -6.25 4.40
N PRO A 70 -23.41 -7.53 3.99
CA PRO A 70 -22.37 -8.26 3.26
C PRO A 70 -21.96 -7.61 1.92
N ARG A 71 -22.80 -6.77 1.30
CA ARG A 71 -22.45 -6.06 0.06
C ARG A 71 -21.28 -5.10 0.26
N PHE A 72 -21.19 -4.46 1.42
CA PHE A 72 -20.16 -3.48 1.75
C PHE A 72 -18.78 -4.11 1.99
N TYR A 73 -18.73 -5.41 2.28
CA TYR A 73 -17.51 -6.17 2.52
C TYR A 73 -17.15 -7.12 1.36
N ARG A 74 -17.75 -6.92 0.18
CA ARG A 74 -17.36 -7.67 -1.03
C ARG A 74 -15.93 -7.32 -1.42
N GLY A 75 -15.07 -8.34 -1.46
CA GLY A 75 -13.62 -8.16 -1.66
C GLY A 75 -12.80 -8.17 -0.37
N LEU A 76 -13.39 -8.57 0.77
CA LEU A 76 -12.68 -8.58 2.05
C LEU A 76 -11.46 -9.50 2.04
N ALA A 77 -11.57 -10.70 1.47
CA ALA A 77 -10.46 -11.64 1.37
C ALA A 77 -9.23 -11.05 0.63
N PRO A 78 -9.35 -10.55 -0.62
CA PRO A 78 -8.22 -9.87 -1.26
C PRO A 78 -7.84 -8.56 -0.55
N GLY A 79 -8.79 -7.87 0.10
CA GLY A 79 -8.51 -6.66 0.87
C GLY A 79 -7.61 -6.88 2.09
N LEU A 80 -7.84 -7.96 2.83
CA LEU A 80 -7.05 -8.37 4.00
C LEU A 80 -5.65 -8.88 3.63
N ILE A 81 -5.40 -9.17 2.36
CA ILE A 81 -4.05 -9.46 1.86
C ILE A 81 -3.42 -8.17 1.35
N GLN A 82 -4.09 -7.49 0.42
CA GLN A 82 -3.54 -6.37 -0.32
C GLN A 82 -3.16 -5.20 0.58
N ALA A 83 -4.06 -4.77 1.47
CA ALA A 83 -3.79 -3.57 2.25
C ALA A 83 -2.69 -3.83 3.31
N PRO A 84 -2.75 -4.91 4.12
CA PRO A 84 -1.71 -5.19 5.10
C PRO A 84 -0.33 -5.41 4.46
N VAL A 85 -0.25 -6.15 3.34
CA VAL A 85 1.00 -6.35 2.62
C VAL A 85 1.50 -5.04 2.02
N SER A 86 0.62 -4.19 1.45
CA SER A 86 1.02 -2.88 0.95
C SER A 86 1.57 -1.99 2.06
N ARG A 87 0.96 -1.99 3.24
CA ARG A 87 1.42 -1.17 4.37
C ARG A 87 2.73 -1.69 4.95
N PHE A 88 2.90 -3.02 5.01
CA PHE A 88 4.18 -3.65 5.32
C PHE A 88 5.27 -3.13 4.36
N GLY A 89 5.01 -3.17 3.05
CA GLY A 89 5.97 -2.71 2.04
C GLY A 89 6.36 -1.24 2.22
N ASP A 90 5.39 -0.36 2.54
CA ASP A 90 5.65 1.06 2.80
C ASP A 90 6.62 1.26 3.98
N THR A 91 6.30 0.66 5.14
CA THR A 91 7.13 0.85 6.34
C THR A 91 8.47 0.11 6.22
N ALA A 92 8.48 -1.07 5.62
CA ALA A 92 9.70 -1.83 5.36
C ALA A 92 10.64 -1.10 4.40
N ALA A 93 10.11 -0.48 3.34
CA ALA A 93 10.89 0.30 2.39
C ALA A 93 11.50 1.54 3.06
N ASN A 94 10.75 2.25 3.91
CA ASN A 94 11.28 3.38 4.67
C ASN A 94 12.40 2.97 5.64
N ASP A 95 12.10 2.05 6.55
CA ASP A 95 13.04 1.69 7.62
C ASP A 95 14.27 0.96 7.06
N GLY A 96 14.08 0.15 6.01
CA GLY A 96 15.14 -0.53 5.30
C GLY A 96 16.03 0.43 4.52
N ALA A 97 15.47 1.37 3.74
CA ALA A 97 16.27 2.33 2.97
C ALA A 97 17.04 3.29 3.88
N LEU A 98 16.43 3.77 4.97
CA LEU A 98 17.11 4.62 5.94
C LEU A 98 18.29 3.89 6.60
N ALA A 99 18.09 2.64 7.01
CA ALA A 99 19.16 1.82 7.61
C ALA A 99 20.26 1.46 6.60
N ALA A 100 19.87 1.12 5.37
CA ALA A 100 20.80 0.79 4.31
C ALA A 100 21.68 1.99 3.93
N LEU A 101 21.10 3.19 3.88
CA LEU A 101 21.79 4.43 3.51
C LEU A 101 22.35 5.21 4.71
N GLU A 102 22.22 4.70 5.93
CA GLU A 102 22.61 5.40 7.17
C GLU A 102 24.08 5.84 7.15
N HIS A 103 24.95 5.00 6.60
CA HIS A 103 26.39 5.23 6.48
C HIS A 103 26.78 6.24 5.38
N THR A 104 25.82 6.70 4.58
CA THR A 104 26.06 7.69 3.52
C THR A 104 25.81 9.11 4.03
N ALA A 105 26.55 10.09 3.49
CA ALA A 105 26.36 11.52 3.76
C ALA A 105 25.12 12.12 3.08
N LEU A 106 24.24 11.29 2.52
CA LEU A 106 23.02 11.75 1.85
C LEU A 106 22.04 12.38 2.85
N PRO A 107 21.35 13.48 2.48
CA PRO A 107 20.27 14.04 3.30
C PRO A 107 19.12 13.04 3.49
N THR A 108 18.42 13.14 4.62
CA THR A 108 17.25 12.31 4.95
C THR A 108 16.16 12.41 3.87
N ALA A 109 16.05 13.57 3.21
CA ALA A 109 15.21 13.75 2.03
C ALA A 109 15.52 12.75 0.92
N VAL A 110 16.80 12.60 0.53
CA VAL A 110 17.22 11.72 -0.57
C VAL A 110 17.03 10.25 -0.19
N LYS A 111 17.37 9.87 1.05
CA LYS A 111 17.14 8.51 1.58
C LYS A 111 15.64 8.16 1.55
N THR A 112 14.78 9.12 1.87
CA THR A 112 13.31 8.95 1.84
C THR A 112 12.73 8.93 0.42
N MET A 113 13.36 9.62 -0.54
CA MET A 113 12.99 9.48 -1.96
C MET A 113 13.25 8.06 -2.47
N ALA A 114 14.40 7.47 -2.11
CA ALA A 114 14.72 6.08 -2.43
C ALA A 114 13.72 5.11 -1.79
N ALA A 115 13.39 5.30 -0.51
CA ALA A 115 12.33 4.54 0.17
C ALA A 115 11.00 4.59 -0.60
N SER A 116 10.58 5.79 -1.01
CA SER A 116 9.32 6.01 -1.72
C SER A 116 9.32 5.35 -3.10
N ALA A 117 10.45 5.32 -3.80
CA ALA A 117 10.60 4.59 -5.06
C ALA A 117 10.46 3.07 -4.85
N CYS A 118 11.09 2.52 -3.81
CA CYS A 118 10.94 1.10 -3.44
C CYS A 118 9.48 0.76 -3.09
N ALA A 119 8.80 1.60 -2.29
CA ALA A 119 7.40 1.42 -1.92
C ALA A 119 6.45 1.51 -3.13
N ALA A 120 6.72 2.42 -4.07
CA ALA A 120 5.97 2.54 -5.32
C ALA A 120 6.18 1.32 -6.22
N GLY A 121 7.42 0.87 -6.41
CA GLY A 121 7.73 -0.34 -7.18
C GLY A 121 7.07 -1.60 -6.59
N PHE A 122 7.08 -1.72 -5.27
CA PHE A 122 6.47 -2.86 -4.57
C PHE A 122 4.97 -3.00 -4.88
N ARG A 123 4.25 -1.90 -5.07
CA ARG A 123 2.81 -1.94 -5.39
C ARG A 123 2.48 -2.59 -6.72
N VAL A 124 3.40 -2.59 -7.68
CA VAL A 124 3.17 -3.24 -8.99
C VAL A 124 2.88 -4.72 -8.82
N PHE A 125 3.51 -5.37 -7.83
CA PHE A 125 3.26 -6.78 -7.52
C PHE A 125 1.92 -7.02 -6.83
N LEU A 126 1.35 -6.00 -6.16
CA LEU A 126 0.06 -6.09 -5.48
C LEU A 126 -1.13 -5.73 -6.37
N MET A 127 -0.87 -5.16 -7.55
CA MET A 127 -1.88 -4.76 -8.54
C MET A 127 -2.91 -5.86 -8.87
N PRO A 128 -2.54 -7.15 -9.08
CA PRO A 128 -3.54 -8.18 -9.34
C PRO A 128 -4.54 -8.39 -8.19
N ILE A 129 -4.06 -8.30 -6.94
CA ILE A 129 -4.90 -8.44 -5.74
C ILE A 129 -5.77 -7.20 -5.57
N ASP A 130 -5.21 -6.02 -5.87
CA ASP A 130 -5.97 -4.76 -5.87
C ASP A 130 -7.09 -4.77 -6.91
N ALA A 131 -6.80 -5.21 -8.14
CA ALA A 131 -7.79 -5.35 -9.21
C ALA A 131 -8.92 -6.30 -8.78
N TRP A 132 -8.60 -7.42 -8.13
CA TRP A 132 -9.61 -8.33 -7.59
C TRP A 132 -10.48 -7.67 -6.51
N LYS A 133 -9.85 -7.04 -5.51
CA LYS A 133 -10.54 -6.32 -4.43
C LYS A 133 -11.47 -5.24 -4.99
N THR A 134 -10.94 -4.32 -5.80
CA THR A 134 -11.69 -3.18 -6.33
C THR A 134 -12.81 -3.62 -7.26
N THR A 135 -12.58 -4.60 -8.14
CA THR A 135 -13.65 -5.12 -9.01
C THR A 135 -14.78 -5.76 -8.20
N LYS A 136 -14.48 -6.48 -7.10
CA LYS A 136 -15.51 -7.01 -6.19
C LYS A 136 -16.26 -5.92 -5.43
N GLN A 137 -15.59 -4.83 -5.05
CA GLN A 137 -16.24 -3.70 -4.39
C GLN A 137 -17.20 -2.98 -5.33
N VAL A 138 -16.81 -2.78 -6.58
CA VAL A 138 -17.62 -2.10 -7.61
C VAL A 138 -18.76 -2.99 -8.10
N GLU A 139 -18.44 -4.19 -8.59
CA GLU A 139 -19.36 -5.07 -9.32
C GLU A 139 -20.06 -6.11 -8.41
N GLY A 140 -19.76 -6.11 -7.11
CA GLY A 140 -20.41 -6.98 -6.14
C GLY A 140 -20.05 -8.47 -6.34
N LYS A 141 -21.07 -9.34 -6.41
CA LYS A 141 -20.89 -10.80 -6.45
C LYS A 141 -20.13 -11.25 -7.70
N ASP A 142 -20.40 -10.65 -8.85
CA ASP A 142 -19.84 -11.07 -10.15
C ASP A 142 -18.44 -10.49 -10.43
N GLY A 143 -17.90 -9.64 -9.54
CA GLY A 143 -16.67 -8.91 -9.83
C GLY A 143 -15.46 -9.78 -10.20
N LEU A 144 -15.25 -10.93 -9.55
CA LEU A 144 -14.13 -11.83 -9.92
C LEU A 144 -14.37 -12.49 -11.29
N LYS A 145 -15.62 -12.88 -11.59
CA LYS A 145 -15.97 -13.47 -12.88
C LYS A 145 -15.68 -12.46 -14.00
N ARG A 146 -16.15 -11.22 -13.84
CA ARG A 146 -15.89 -10.11 -14.78
C ARG A 146 -14.40 -9.83 -14.94
N LEU A 147 -13.64 -9.83 -13.84
CA LEU A 147 -12.18 -9.64 -13.89
C LEU A 147 -11.49 -10.75 -14.69
N ILE A 148 -11.81 -12.02 -14.42
CA ILE A 148 -11.22 -13.16 -15.14
C ILE A 148 -11.56 -13.10 -16.64
N GLU A 149 -12.82 -12.82 -16.98
CA GLU A 149 -13.24 -12.67 -18.38
C GLU A 149 -12.47 -11.54 -19.09
N LYS A 150 -12.24 -10.41 -18.39
CA LYS A 150 -11.42 -9.30 -18.90
C LYS A 150 -9.96 -9.72 -19.08
N THR A 151 -9.36 -10.38 -18.09
CA THR A 151 -7.95 -10.81 -18.14
C THR A 151 -7.68 -11.86 -19.21
N LYS A 152 -8.65 -12.73 -19.51
CA LYS A 152 -8.55 -13.69 -20.63
C LYS A 152 -8.40 -13.01 -21.98
N LYS A 153 -9.06 -11.85 -22.18
CA LYS A 153 -8.97 -11.05 -23.41
C LYS A 153 -7.77 -10.11 -23.41
N HIS A 154 -7.45 -9.55 -22.24
CA HIS A 154 -6.37 -8.59 -22.04
C HIS A 154 -5.57 -8.97 -20.79
N PRO A 155 -4.50 -9.76 -20.91
CA PRO A 155 -3.71 -10.22 -19.75
C PRO A 155 -3.16 -9.09 -18.88
N THR A 156 -2.89 -7.92 -19.47
CA THR A 156 -2.43 -6.72 -18.78
C THR A 156 -3.53 -6.00 -17.98
N ALA A 157 -4.79 -6.47 -18.03
CA ALA A 157 -5.92 -5.88 -17.31
C ALA A 157 -5.70 -5.77 -15.81
N LEU A 158 -4.94 -6.71 -15.22
CA LEU A 158 -4.58 -6.70 -13.80
C LEU A 158 -3.61 -5.56 -13.42
N TRP A 159 -2.90 -4.99 -14.40
CA TRP A 159 -1.95 -3.90 -14.21
C TRP A 159 -2.44 -2.55 -14.76
N GLN A 160 -3.70 -2.45 -15.18
CA GLN A 160 -4.26 -1.20 -15.64
C GLN A 160 -4.29 -0.17 -14.50
N GLY A 161 -3.64 0.97 -14.72
CA GLY A 161 -3.47 2.00 -13.68
C GLY A 161 -2.20 1.86 -12.83
N ALA A 162 -1.29 0.92 -13.14
CA ALA A 162 -0.05 0.71 -12.39
C ALA A 162 0.75 1.99 -12.20
N VAL A 163 0.98 2.74 -13.29
CA VAL A 163 1.72 4.01 -13.23
C VAL A 163 1.01 5.01 -12.32
N GLY A 164 -0.31 5.16 -12.44
CA GLY A 164 -1.09 6.03 -11.55
C GLY A 164 -1.00 5.61 -10.09
N ALA A 165 -1.06 4.31 -9.81
CA ALA A 165 -0.91 3.78 -8.45
C ALA A 165 0.50 4.01 -7.89
N MET A 166 1.54 3.82 -8.71
CA MET A 166 2.93 4.11 -8.34
C MET A 166 3.13 5.60 -8.05
N THR A 167 2.61 6.48 -8.91
CA THR A 167 2.70 7.93 -8.72
C THR A 167 1.96 8.36 -7.46
N ALA A 168 0.69 7.94 -7.28
CA ALA A 168 -0.11 8.26 -6.10
C ALA A 168 0.57 7.79 -4.80
N THR A 169 1.28 6.66 -4.88
CA THR A 169 2.07 6.15 -3.77
C THR A 169 3.26 7.01 -3.48
N TRP A 170 4.07 7.31 -4.50
CA TRP A 170 5.28 8.07 -4.31
C TRP A 170 4.96 9.45 -3.72
N VAL A 171 3.96 10.15 -4.27
CA VAL A 171 3.53 11.48 -3.80
C VAL A 171 2.86 11.45 -2.42
N GLY A 172 2.27 10.33 -2.01
CA GLY A 172 1.69 10.17 -0.67
C GLY A 172 2.71 9.72 0.38
N HIS A 173 3.60 8.81 -0.01
CA HIS A 173 4.61 8.19 0.84
C HIS A 173 5.72 9.18 1.18
N TYR A 174 6.26 9.88 0.18
CA TYR A 174 7.42 10.75 0.36
C TYR A 174 7.17 11.87 1.38
N PRO A 175 6.14 12.74 1.24
CA PRO A 175 5.95 13.85 2.17
C PRO A 175 5.65 13.39 3.59
N TRP A 176 4.88 12.31 3.74
CA TRP A 176 4.53 11.76 5.06
C TRP A 176 5.77 11.23 5.78
N PHE A 177 6.54 10.36 5.13
CA PHE A 177 7.73 9.77 5.75
C PHE A 177 8.83 10.80 5.93
N TYR A 178 9.01 11.73 4.99
CA TYR A 178 10.00 12.79 5.14
C TYR A 178 9.71 13.62 6.39
N THR A 179 8.47 14.08 6.56
CA THR A 179 8.05 14.85 7.74
C THR A 179 8.24 14.03 9.02
N ASN A 180 7.79 12.78 9.05
CA ASN A 180 7.95 11.91 10.20
C ASN A 180 9.43 11.65 10.54
N ASN A 181 10.29 11.44 9.54
CA ASN A 181 11.72 11.18 9.74
C ASN A 181 12.42 12.44 10.27
N GLN A 182 12.10 13.62 9.74
CA GLN A 182 12.62 14.89 10.26
C GLN A 182 12.21 15.14 11.71
N LEU A 183 10.93 14.91 12.05
CA LEU A 183 10.46 15.07 13.43
C LEU A 183 11.16 14.10 14.39
N ARG A 184 11.47 12.88 13.95
CA ARG A 184 12.21 11.88 14.73
C ARG A 184 13.70 12.19 14.91
N GLU A 185 14.27 13.02 14.06
CA GLU A 185 15.66 13.46 14.19
C GLU A 185 15.80 14.63 15.17
N VAL A 186 14.75 15.46 15.29
CA VAL A 186 14.75 16.67 16.11
C VAL A 186 14.25 16.42 17.54
N LEU A 187 13.33 15.47 17.74
CA LEU A 187 12.77 15.07 19.03
C LEU A 187 13.55 13.91 19.67
#